data_AF-A0A7V5K9G9-F1
#
_entry.id   AF-A0A7V5K9G9-F1
#
_cell.length_a   1.000
_cell.length_b   1.000
_cell.length_c   1.000
_cell.angle_alpha   90.00
_cell.angle_beta   90.00
_cell.angle_gamma   90.00
#
_symmetry.space_group_name_H-M   'P 1'
#
loop_
_entity.id
_entity.type
_entity.pdbx_description
1 polymer ?
#
loop_
_entity_poly.entity_id
_entity_poly.type
_entity_poly.pdbx_seq_one_letter_code
_entity_poly.pdbx_strand_id
1 'polypeptide(L)'
;MEQISQIFADGSYFQLTALLVGALFFTMAGIREMRDESIYGYLFAAIGIFFMVIHGVLILNLAPSGSPVTHLNFLEWLIAFFAPALITVYLVFGFFNMLMSRVRTGMVKIFFGLTLLCYLFMLGSSWPLDARGIIVLIWSGLWFDVELGITG
;
A
#
# COMPACT_ATOMS: atom_id res chain seq x y z
N MET A 1 3.61 -11.16 18.52
CA MET A 1 2.90 -12.00 17.53
C MET A 1 1.41 -12.05 17.80
N GLU A 2 0.98 -12.26 19.05
CA GLU A 2 -0.44 -12.37 19.44
C GLU A 2 -1.29 -11.12 19.10
N GLN A 3 -0.75 -9.91 19.31
CA GLN A 3 -1.43 -8.66 18.91
C GLN A 3 -1.53 -8.47 17.40
N ILE A 4 -0.49 -8.85 16.65
CA ILE A 4 -0.50 -8.76 15.18
C ILE A 4 -1.55 -9.72 14.61
N SER A 5 -1.65 -10.95 15.13
CA SER A 5 -2.69 -11.90 14.72
C SER A 5 -4.12 -11.44 15.04
N GLN A 6 -4.33 -10.70 16.13
CA GLN A 6 -5.64 -10.13 16.47
C GLN A 6 -6.04 -8.97 15.55
N ILE A 7 -5.07 -8.16 15.11
CA ILE A 7 -5.30 -7.06 14.16
C ILE A 7 -5.86 -7.60 12.82
N PHE A 8 -5.35 -8.74 12.32
CA PHE A 8 -5.84 -9.34 11.07
C PHE A 8 -7.28 -9.90 11.14
N ALA A 9 -7.85 -10.06 12.33
CA ALA A 9 -9.19 -10.62 12.52
C ALA A 9 -10.30 -9.54 12.59
N ASP A 10 -9.94 -8.26 12.60
CA ASP A 10 -10.89 -7.15 12.78
C ASP A 10 -11.32 -6.53 11.43
N GLY A 11 -12.59 -6.15 11.30
CA GLY A 11 -13.11 -5.43 10.14
C GLY A 11 -12.46 -4.05 9.96
N SER A 12 -12.01 -3.43 11.06
CA SER A 12 -11.28 -2.15 11.05
C SER A 12 -9.95 -2.24 10.27
N TYR A 13 -9.27 -3.39 10.34
CA TYR A 13 -8.00 -3.63 9.64
C TYR A 13 -8.16 -3.62 8.12
N PHE A 14 -9.19 -4.32 7.62
CA PHE A 14 -9.50 -4.33 6.19
C PHE A 14 -9.85 -2.93 5.69
N GLN A 15 -10.61 -2.17 6.47
CA GLN A 15 -10.96 -0.80 6.12
C GLN A 15 -9.73 0.11 6.04
N LEU A 16 -8.86 0.07 7.05
CA LEU A 16 -7.60 0.83 7.07
C LEU A 16 -6.71 0.48 5.86
N THR A 17 -6.56 -0.81 5.55
CA THR A 17 -5.78 -1.25 4.38
C THR A 17 -6.42 -0.80 3.07
N ALA A 18 -7.74 -0.92 2.93
CA ALA A 18 -8.46 -0.53 1.71
C ALA A 18 -8.41 0.98 1.44
N LEU A 19 -8.45 1.81 2.48
CA LEU A 19 -8.27 3.26 2.35
C LEU A 19 -6.88 3.59 1.79
N LEU A 20 -5.83 2.89 2.22
CA LEU A 20 -4.48 3.06 1.68
C LEU A 20 -4.36 2.56 0.23
N VAL A 21 -5.04 1.48 -0.15
CA VAL A 21 -5.14 1.04 -1.55
C VAL A 21 -5.74 2.15 -2.40
N GLY A 22 -6.85 2.76 -1.95
CA GLY A 22 -7.47 3.90 -2.61
C GLY A 22 -6.53 5.09 -2.71
N ALA A 23 -5.87 5.46 -1.60
CA ALA A 23 -4.92 6.56 -1.56
C ALA A 23 -3.76 6.36 -2.57
N LEU A 24 -3.15 5.17 -2.59
CA LEU A 24 -2.08 4.83 -3.54
C LEU A 24 -2.56 4.92 -4.98
N PHE A 25 -3.70 4.29 -5.29
CA PHE A 25 -4.28 4.28 -6.63
C PHE A 25 -4.52 5.71 -7.16
N PHE A 26 -5.25 6.53 -6.39
CA PHE A 26 -5.62 7.88 -6.81
C PHE A 26 -4.42 8.83 -6.82
N THR A 27 -3.45 8.66 -5.93
CA THR A 27 -2.20 9.44 -5.98
C THR A 27 -1.42 9.13 -7.24
N MET A 28 -1.26 7.85 -7.61
CA MET A 28 -0.56 7.46 -8.83
C MET A 28 -1.31 7.95 -10.08
N ALA A 29 -2.63 7.78 -10.13
CA ALA A 29 -3.45 8.31 -11.22
C ALA A 29 -3.31 9.84 -11.32
N GLY A 30 -3.33 10.54 -10.19
CA GLY A 30 -3.12 11.98 -10.12
C GLY A 30 -1.77 12.40 -10.68
N ILE A 31 -0.69 11.74 -10.29
CA ILE A 31 0.67 12.05 -10.79
C ILE A 31 0.76 11.80 -12.30
N ARG A 32 0.21 10.70 -12.82
CA ARG A 32 0.21 10.41 -14.25
C ARG A 32 -0.53 11.49 -15.05
N GLU A 33 -1.74 11.83 -14.64
CA GLU A 33 -2.55 12.84 -15.32
C GLU A 33 -1.94 14.25 -15.23
N MET A 34 -1.34 14.61 -14.09
CA MET A 34 -0.62 15.88 -13.95
C MET A 34 0.59 15.98 -14.90
N ARG A 35 1.31 14.87 -15.10
CA ARG A 35 2.40 14.83 -16.08
C ARG A 35 1.90 15.01 -17.51
N ASP A 36 0.71 14.50 -17.80
CA ASP A 36 0.07 14.64 -19.10
C ASP A 36 -0.72 15.97 -19.22
N GLU A 37 -0.43 16.94 -18.34
CA GLU A 37 -1.02 18.30 -18.27
C GLU A 37 -2.56 18.33 -18.12
N SER A 38 -3.15 17.25 -17.61
CA SER A 38 -4.59 17.09 -17.41
C SER A 38 -5.04 17.65 -16.07
N ILE A 39 -6.09 18.49 -16.07
CA ILE A 39 -6.68 19.05 -14.84
C ILE A 39 -7.25 17.97 -13.91
N TYR A 40 -7.62 16.81 -14.45
CA TYR A 40 -8.09 15.67 -13.67
C TYR A 40 -7.00 15.11 -12.74
N GLY A 41 -5.72 15.38 -13.02
CA GLY A 41 -4.63 14.99 -12.15
C GLY A 41 -4.72 15.61 -10.75
N TYR A 42 -5.06 16.90 -10.66
CA TYR A 42 -5.30 17.56 -9.37
C TYR A 42 -6.50 16.99 -8.63
N LEU A 43 -7.57 16.63 -9.36
CA LEU A 43 -8.76 16.00 -8.78
C LEU A 43 -8.40 14.62 -8.19
N PHE A 44 -7.68 13.78 -8.93
CA PHE A 44 -7.28 12.46 -8.42
C PHE A 44 -6.28 12.57 -7.27
N ALA A 45 -5.33 13.51 -7.31
CA ALA A 45 -4.43 13.77 -6.19
C ALA A 45 -5.20 14.19 -4.93
N ALA A 46 -6.20 15.07 -5.06
CA ALA A 46 -7.05 15.49 -3.95
C ALA A 46 -7.87 14.32 -3.37
N ILE A 47 -8.39 13.42 -4.22
CA ILE A 47 -9.07 12.20 -3.77
C ILE A 47 -8.09 11.26 -3.04
N GLY A 48 -6.85 11.12 -3.53
CA GLY A 48 -5.81 10.33 -2.86
C GLY A 48 -5.49 10.87 -1.46
N ILE A 49 -5.35 12.19 -1.33
CA ILE A 49 -5.18 12.87 -0.03
C ILE A 49 -6.39 12.64 0.86
N PHE A 50 -7.61 12.75 0.33
CA PHE A 50 -8.83 12.50 1.09
C PHE A 50 -8.84 11.09 1.70
N PHE A 51 -8.51 10.04 0.94
CA PHE A 51 -8.41 8.68 1.47
C PHE A 51 -7.36 8.56 2.58
N MET A 52 -6.21 9.23 2.43
CA MET A 52 -5.17 9.25 3.45
C MET A 52 -5.61 9.98 4.73
N VAL A 53 -6.36 11.08 4.60
CA VAL A 53 -6.92 11.81 5.74
C VAL A 53 -7.95 10.95 6.47
N ILE A 54 -8.89 10.32 5.76
CA ILE A 54 -9.89 9.44 6.36
C ILE A 54 -9.24 8.23 7.05
N HIS A 55 -8.15 7.69 6.49
CA HIS A 55 -7.34 6.66 7.15
C HIS A 55 -6.81 7.12 8.51
N GLY A 56 -6.22 8.32 8.56
CA GLY A 56 -5.74 8.91 9.81
C GLY A 56 -6.86 9.16 10.83
N VAL A 57 -7.99 9.71 10.37
CA VAL A 57 -9.18 9.93 11.23
C VAL A 57 -9.71 8.62 11.81
N LEU A 58 -9.74 7.55 11.01
CA LEU A 58 -10.16 6.24 11.49
C LEU A 58 -9.23 5.69 12.57
N ILE A 59 -7.91 5.82 12.40
CA ILE A 59 -6.94 5.45 13.45
C ILE A 59 -7.19 6.24 14.74
N LEU A 60 -7.40 7.55 14.64
CA LEU A 60 -7.67 8.41 15.81
C LEU A 60 -9.00 8.03 16.50
N ASN A 61 -10.03 7.67 15.75
CA ASN A 61 -11.31 7.21 16.30
C ASN A 61 -11.23 5.83 16.96
N LEU A 62 -10.21 5.03 16.63
CA LEU A 62 -9.90 3.77 17.32
C LEU A 62 -9.06 3.97 18.58
N ALA A 63 -8.55 5.19 18.86
CA ALA A 63 -7.76 5.47 20.06
C ALA A 63 -8.59 5.37 21.36
N PRO A 64 -9.80 5.95 21.43
CA PRO A 64 -10.63 5.88 22.63
C PRO A 64 -11.11 4.46 22.97
N SER A 65 -11.08 3.51 22.02
CA SER A 65 -11.48 2.13 22.25
C SER A 65 -10.36 1.24 22.82
N GLY A 66 -9.17 1.79 23.07
CA GLY A 66 -8.00 1.03 23.54
C GLY A 66 -7.41 0.10 22.49
N SER A 67 -7.69 0.34 21.21
CA SER A 67 -7.18 -0.49 20.11
C SER A 67 -5.65 -0.43 20.02
N PRO A 68 -4.95 -1.58 19.89
CA PRO A 68 -3.49 -1.62 19.77
C PRO A 68 -2.97 -0.89 18.52
N VAL A 69 -3.84 -0.61 17.54
CA VAL A 69 -3.53 0.13 16.31
C VAL A 69 -3.01 1.55 16.58
N THR A 70 -3.39 2.14 17.71
CA THR A 70 -3.12 3.56 18.01
C THR A 70 -1.77 3.82 18.63
N HIS A 71 -1.08 2.76 19.07
CA HIS A 71 0.28 2.83 19.62
C HIS A 71 1.36 2.43 18.62
N LEU A 72 0.99 2.13 17.37
CA LEU A 72 1.94 1.72 16.36
C LEU A 72 2.84 2.90 15.99
N ASN A 73 4.15 2.67 16.01
CA ASN A 73 5.07 3.62 15.43
C ASN A 73 4.99 3.58 13.89
N PHE A 74 5.67 4.52 13.23
CA PHE A 74 5.61 4.63 11.76
C PHE A 74 6.05 3.35 11.03
N LEU A 75 7.10 2.67 11.50
CA LEU A 75 7.60 1.44 10.87
C LEU A 75 6.62 0.28 11.06
N GLU A 76 6.03 0.18 12.24
CA GLU A 76 4.97 -0.79 12.51
C GLU A 76 3.74 -0.53 11.65
N TRP A 77 3.33 0.73 11.48
CA TRP A 77 2.25 1.13 10.59
C TRP A 77 2.55 0.79 9.12
N LEU A 78 3.79 1.03 8.67
CA LEU A 78 4.23 0.67 7.32
C LEU A 78 4.06 -0.83 7.07
N ILE A 79 4.50 -1.66 8.01
CA ILE A 79 4.45 -3.12 7.86
C ILE A 79 3.01 -3.62 8.02
N ALA A 80 2.26 -3.08 8.97
CA ALA A 80 0.93 -3.57 9.32
C ALA A 80 -0.14 -3.19 8.30
N PHE A 81 -0.12 -1.97 7.73
CA PHE A 81 -1.21 -1.51 6.84
C PHE A 81 -0.73 -1.15 5.44
N PHE A 82 0.38 -0.41 5.36
CA PHE A 82 0.85 0.10 4.08
C PHE A 82 1.40 -1.01 3.20
N ALA A 83 2.15 -1.97 3.75
CA ALA A 83 2.68 -3.09 2.99
C ALA A 83 1.57 -4.00 2.43
N PRO A 84 0.54 -4.41 3.19
CA PRO A 84 -0.63 -5.09 2.64
C PRO A 84 -1.31 -4.31 1.53
N ALA A 85 -1.52 -3.00 1.68
CA ALA A 85 -2.10 -2.16 0.64
C ALA A 85 -1.24 -2.15 -0.63
N LEU A 86 0.08 -2.05 -0.47
CA LEU A 86 1.04 -2.07 -1.56
C LEU A 86 1.04 -3.43 -2.28
N ILE A 87 1.03 -4.53 -1.54
CA ILE A 87 0.88 -5.89 -2.10
C ILE A 87 -0.43 -5.98 -2.89
N THR A 88 -1.54 -5.48 -2.35
CA THR A 88 -2.83 -5.48 -3.04
C THR A 88 -2.76 -4.74 -4.37
N VAL A 89 -2.22 -3.51 -4.43
CA VAL A 89 -2.13 -2.77 -5.70
C VAL A 89 -1.22 -3.48 -6.71
N TYR A 90 -0.09 -4.08 -6.28
CA TYR A 90 0.75 -4.89 -7.16
C TYR A 90 0.00 -6.06 -7.78
N LEU A 91 -0.75 -6.81 -6.97
CA LEU A 91 -1.50 -7.98 -7.42
C LEU A 91 -2.67 -7.59 -8.34
N VAL A 92 -3.47 -6.60 -7.93
CA VAL A 92 -4.64 -6.15 -8.71
C VAL A 92 -4.20 -5.59 -10.06
N PHE A 93 -3.21 -4.71 -10.08
CA PHE A 93 -2.71 -4.15 -11.35
C PHE A 93 -1.97 -5.19 -12.17
N GLY A 94 -1.24 -6.10 -11.52
CA GLY A 94 -0.59 -7.20 -12.21
C GLY A 94 -1.59 -8.08 -12.94
N PHE A 95 -2.65 -8.51 -12.25
CA PHE A 95 -3.73 -9.29 -12.83
C PHE A 95 -4.47 -8.54 -13.93
N PHE A 96 -4.81 -7.26 -13.70
CA PHE A 96 -5.43 -6.41 -14.71
C PHE A 96 -4.57 -6.30 -15.98
N ASN A 97 -3.24 -6.13 -15.84
CA ASN A 97 -2.34 -6.10 -17.00
C ASN A 97 -2.30 -7.45 -17.74
N MET A 98 -2.37 -8.58 -17.04
CA MET A 98 -2.49 -9.89 -17.69
C MET A 98 -3.80 -10.00 -18.50
N LEU A 99 -4.93 -9.57 -17.93
CA LEU A 99 -6.23 -9.55 -18.62
C LEU A 99 -6.20 -8.67 -19.89
N MET A 100 -5.49 -7.54 -19.83
CA MET A 100 -5.30 -6.63 -20.97
C MET A 100 -4.18 -7.09 -21.93
N SER A 101 -3.83 -8.38 -21.93
CA SER A 101 -2.78 -8.99 -22.78
C SER A 101 -1.36 -8.43 -22.60
N ARG A 102 -1.12 -7.64 -21.55
CA ARG A 102 0.22 -7.14 -21.15
C ARG A 102 0.86 -8.11 -20.15
N VAL A 103 1.01 -9.37 -20.57
CA VAL A 103 1.40 -10.50 -19.70
C VAL A 103 2.71 -10.25 -18.98
N ARG A 104 3.75 -9.79 -19.69
CA ARG A 104 5.07 -9.52 -19.08
C ARG A 104 4.97 -8.48 -17.95
N THR A 105 4.31 -7.35 -18.20
CA THR A 105 4.09 -6.30 -17.21
C THR A 105 3.29 -6.83 -16.02
N GLY A 106 2.25 -7.62 -16.29
CA GLY A 106 1.43 -8.25 -15.26
C GLY A 106 2.23 -9.18 -14.34
N MET A 107 3.04 -10.07 -14.93
CA MET A 107 3.89 -10.99 -14.20
C MET A 107 4.91 -10.28 -13.32
N VAL A 108 5.56 -9.22 -13.81
CA VAL A 108 6.53 -8.43 -13.04
C VAL A 108 5.87 -7.83 -11.79
N LYS A 109 4.66 -7.26 -11.93
CA LYS A 109 3.93 -6.67 -10.81
C LYS A 109 3.50 -7.71 -9.79
N ILE A 110 2.97 -8.86 -10.25
CA ILE A 110 2.62 -9.97 -9.36
C ILE A 110 3.86 -10.48 -8.63
N PHE A 111 4.97 -10.64 -9.34
CA PHE A 111 6.23 -11.08 -8.74
C PHE A 111 6.71 -10.13 -7.65
N PHE A 112 6.68 -8.81 -7.88
CA PHE A 112 7.04 -7.84 -6.84
C PHE A 112 6.10 -7.91 -5.63
N GLY A 113 4.78 -8.00 -5.84
CA GLY A 113 3.81 -8.13 -4.76
C GLY A 113 4.02 -9.38 -3.91
N LEU A 114 4.20 -10.54 -4.55
CA LEU A 114 4.47 -11.81 -3.86
C LEU A 114 5.84 -11.81 -3.15
N THR A 115 6.86 -11.19 -3.76
CA THR A 115 8.19 -11.08 -3.13
C THR A 115 8.13 -10.26 -1.85
N LEU A 116 7.39 -9.14 -1.85
CA LEU A 116 7.19 -8.33 -0.64
C LEU A 116 6.45 -9.12 0.45
N LEU A 117 5.41 -9.87 0.07
CA LEU A 117 4.71 -10.77 0.98
C LEU A 117 5.66 -11.78 1.61
N CYS A 118 6.53 -12.41 0.81
CA CYS A 118 7.53 -13.35 1.29
C CYS A 118 8.51 -12.70 2.27
N TYR A 119 9.05 -11.53 1.94
CA TYR A 119 10.00 -10.83 2.81
C TYR A 119 9.39 -10.41 4.14
N LEU A 120 8.13 -10.01 4.19
CA LEU A 120 7.54 -9.47 5.41
C LEU A 120 6.87 -10.53 6.29
N PHE A 121 6.18 -11.50 5.68
CA PHE A 121 5.23 -12.34 6.40
C PHE A 121 5.56 -13.84 6.39
N MET A 122 6.39 -14.31 5.44
CA MET A 122 6.76 -15.73 5.36
C MET A 122 8.18 -16.00 5.85
N LEU A 123 9.16 -15.23 5.36
CA LEU A 123 10.59 -15.49 5.59
C LEU A 123 11.22 -14.48 6.55
N GLY A 124 10.92 -13.19 6.40
CA GLY A 124 11.52 -12.13 7.20
C GLY A 124 10.75 -11.76 8.45
N SER A 125 9.88 -12.64 8.97
CA SER A 125 9.17 -12.40 10.23
C SER A 125 10.12 -12.22 11.43
N SER A 126 11.32 -12.80 11.35
CA SER A 126 12.42 -12.67 12.32
C SER A 126 13.33 -11.47 12.07
N TRP A 127 13.16 -10.75 10.96
CA TRP A 127 14.01 -9.61 10.64
C TRP A 127 13.71 -8.42 11.56
N PRO A 128 14.71 -7.56 11.82
CA PRO A 128 14.50 -6.34 12.58
C PRO A 128 13.37 -5.48 12.00
N LEU A 129 12.66 -4.76 12.87
CA LEU A 129 11.57 -3.85 12.48
C LEU A 129 12.03 -2.86 11.40
N ASP A 130 13.22 -2.27 11.58
CA ASP A 130 13.79 -1.28 10.66
C ASP A 130 14.01 -1.86 9.26
N ALA A 131 14.58 -3.06 9.18
CA ALA A 131 14.83 -3.73 7.90
C ALA A 131 13.53 -3.98 7.12
N ARG A 132 12.48 -4.46 7.82
CA ARG A 132 11.16 -4.67 7.23
C ARG A 132 10.53 -3.37 6.75
N GLY A 133 10.59 -2.31 7.56
CA GLY A 133 10.08 -1.00 7.17
C GLY A 133 10.81 -0.40 5.96
N ILE A 134 12.13 -0.53 5.91
CA ILE A 134 12.94 -0.07 4.75
C ILE A 134 12.54 -0.81 3.47
N ILE A 135 12.33 -2.12 3.53
CA ILE A 135 11.90 -2.92 2.38
C ILE A 135 10.55 -2.42 1.83
N VAL A 136 9.61 -2.10 2.72
CA VAL A 136 8.31 -1.53 2.33
C VAL A 136 8.49 -0.23 1.57
N LEU A 137 9.36 0.67 2.04
CA LEU A 137 9.66 1.94 1.37
C LEU A 137 10.31 1.74 0.00
N ILE A 138 11.28 0.81 -0.10
CA ILE A 138 11.92 0.45 -1.37
C ILE A 138 10.87 -0.05 -2.37
N TRP A 139 9.99 -0.97 -1.95
CA TRP A 139 8.93 -1.49 -2.81
C TRP A 139 7.90 -0.42 -3.20
N SER A 140 7.67 0.57 -2.34
CA SER A 140 6.81 1.70 -2.67
C SER A 140 7.42 2.56 -3.77
N GLY A 141 8.72 2.84 -3.69
CA GLY A 141 9.46 3.56 -4.75
C GLY A 141 9.38 2.80 -6.08
N LEU A 142 9.71 1.50 -6.05
CA LEU A 142 9.61 0.63 -7.23
C LEU A 142 8.20 0.61 -7.83
N TRP A 143 7.16 0.66 -7.00
CA TRP A 143 5.78 0.68 -7.50
C TRP A 143 5.52 1.95 -8.30
N PHE A 144 5.89 3.12 -7.74
CA PHE A 144 5.76 4.39 -8.45
C PHE A 144 6.64 4.42 -9.71
N ASP A 145 7.86 3.92 -9.68
CA ASP A 145 8.72 3.88 -10.88
C ASP A 145 8.10 3.04 -12.00
N VAL A 146 7.59 1.85 -11.68
CA VAL A 146 6.95 0.93 -12.63
C VAL A 146 5.64 1.51 -13.17
N GLU A 147 4.82 2.14 -12.32
CA GLU A 147 3.56 2.72 -12.77
C GLU A 147 3.78 4.03 -13.53
N LEU A 148 4.65 4.91 -13.06
CA LEU A 148 4.90 6.18 -13.73
C LEU A 148 5.76 5.99 -14.99
N GLY A 149 6.47 4.86 -15.15
CA GLY A 149 7.32 4.64 -16.32
C GLY A 149 8.52 5.59 -16.35
N ILE A 150 9.05 5.95 -15.17
CA ILE A 150 10.20 6.86 -15.03
C ILE A 150 11.50 6.20 -15.54
N THR A 151 11.52 4.87 -15.64
CA THR A 151 12.54 4.12 -16.38
C THR A 151 11.99 3.66 -17.72
N GLY A 152 12.13 4.52 -18.73
CA GLY A 152 12.01 4.21 -20.15
C GLY A 152 13.38 4.31 -20.82
#